data_AF-A0A950N6J1-F1
#
_entry.id   AF-A0A950N6J1-F1
#
_cell.length_a   1.000
_cell.length_b   1.000
_cell.length_c   1.000
_cell.angle_alpha   90.00
_cell.angle_beta   90.00
_cell.angle_gamma   90.00
#
_symmetry.space_group_name_H-M   'P 1'
#
loop_
_entity.id
_entity.type
_entity.pdbx_description
1 polymer ?
#
loop_
_entity_poly.entity_id
_entity_poly.type
_entity_poly.pdbx_seq_one_letter_code
_entity_poly.pdbx_strand_id
1 'polypeptide(L)'
;MKRVLTGALFAAFLAASAVGQDVKKPDDVLQKRDGGIVVGRIQKLEAETVEILVNGEKDPRKIYLRELNPYSVYKIRLDRLDKNSGDAHFALGEFCMANGLYPPATKEFDEAARLDKNLEEKAKKRREEAHNEDGRARFEDAKRLAAERKYDEANKICQSLVEKYSDTPYSEEARRLISKIAEDLAKENEAKKKQIEDKKEEKEKKKAAMAENQEKDLIAKTSEMIEDGVKLWLEGLDGEAKNLTRAEKGWKGAEAVLLNAHRNVEYLLKSNDLETIKKAKDFERAIDSILVKVYYRLGRMWAVELSYPTALEWLNKAMKVPHDEQMDRQINEVLLTISQLKMRERAAGKGY
;
A
#
# COMPACT_ATOMS: atom_id res chain seq x y z
N MET A 1 34.46 -34.84 54.07
CA MET A 1 35.60 -35.31 54.90
C MET A 1 36.81 -35.49 54.00
N LYS A 2 37.95 -34.94 54.44
CA LYS A 2 39.26 -34.89 53.78
C LYS A 2 39.99 -36.24 53.82
N ARG A 3 40.66 -36.63 52.72
CA ARG A 3 41.91 -37.44 52.60
C ARG A 3 42.50 -37.11 51.22
N VAL A 4 43.58 -36.33 51.06
CA VAL A 4 45.02 -36.51 51.35
C VAL A 4 45.72 -37.57 50.47
N LEU A 5 46.52 -37.02 49.54
CA LEU A 5 47.82 -37.41 48.94
C LEU A 5 48.28 -38.88 48.85
N THR A 6 48.74 -39.22 47.64
CA THR A 6 50.10 -39.68 47.20
C THR A 6 49.86 -40.42 45.86
N GLY A 7 50.60 -40.28 44.76
CA GLY A 7 51.96 -39.86 44.46
C GLY A 7 52.43 -40.78 43.32
N ALA A 8 52.89 -40.25 42.19
CA ALA A 8 53.77 -40.97 41.25
C ALA A 8 54.25 -40.01 40.14
N LEU A 9 55.56 -39.82 40.10
CA LEU A 9 56.28 -39.23 38.99
C LEU A 9 56.04 -40.03 37.71
N PHE A 10 55.77 -39.34 36.60
CA PHE A 10 56.20 -39.80 35.28
C PHE A 10 56.77 -38.61 34.53
N ALA A 11 58.10 -38.52 34.54
CA ALA A 11 58.84 -37.70 33.61
C ALA A 11 58.83 -38.43 32.26
N ALA A 12 58.12 -37.88 31.28
CA ALA A 12 58.25 -38.26 29.89
C ALA A 12 58.71 -37.02 29.10
N PHE A 13 59.97 -37.08 28.70
CA PHE A 13 60.57 -36.21 27.69
C PHE A 13 59.75 -36.34 26.39
N LEU A 14 59.03 -35.27 26.03
CA LEU A 14 58.54 -35.06 24.67
C LEU A 14 59.32 -33.90 24.07
N ALA A 15 60.34 -34.23 23.30
CA ALA A 15 60.96 -33.32 22.33
C ALA A 15 59.91 -33.01 21.26
N ALA A 16 59.18 -31.90 21.45
CA ALA A 16 58.31 -31.35 20.42
C ALA A 16 59.18 -30.62 19.39
N SER A 17 59.39 -31.27 18.25
CA SER A 17 59.91 -30.65 17.04
C SER A 17 59.04 -29.44 16.69
N ALA A 18 59.62 -28.25 16.75
CA ALA A 18 59.02 -27.03 16.22
C ALA A 18 58.96 -27.14 14.68
N VAL A 19 57.91 -27.78 14.18
CA VAL A 19 57.50 -27.64 12.78
C VAL A 19 56.92 -26.24 12.64
N GLY A 20 57.69 -25.34 12.02
CA GLY A 20 57.19 -24.02 11.63
C GLY A 20 55.92 -24.20 10.82
N GLN A 21 54.77 -23.80 11.40
CA GLN A 21 53.57 -23.62 10.63
C GLN A 21 53.82 -22.44 9.70
N ASP A 22 54.15 -22.74 8.44
CA ASP A 22 54.06 -21.80 7.34
C ASP A 22 52.61 -21.31 7.30
N VAL A 23 52.38 -20.13 7.88
CA VAL A 23 51.10 -19.45 7.81
C VAL A 23 50.88 -19.13 6.34
N LYS A 24 50.13 -19.99 5.65
CA LYS A 24 49.76 -19.79 4.25
C LYS A 24 49.17 -18.39 4.11
N LYS A 25 49.85 -17.51 3.38
CA LYS A 25 49.31 -16.19 3.04
C LYS A 25 47.91 -16.39 2.42
N PRO A 26 46.91 -15.59 2.83
CA PRO A 26 45.59 -15.64 2.22
C PRO A 26 45.68 -15.35 0.72
N ASP A 27 44.75 -15.91 -0.05
CA ASP A 27 44.72 -15.72 -1.50
C ASP A 27 44.40 -14.25 -1.86
N ASP A 28 45.01 -13.78 -2.94
CA ASP A 28 44.76 -12.46 -3.51
C ASP A 28 43.43 -12.47 -4.29
N VAL A 29 42.62 -11.43 -4.11
CA VAL A 29 41.35 -11.25 -4.83
C VAL A 29 41.51 -10.09 -5.82
N LEU A 30 41.52 -10.44 -7.11
CA LEU A 30 41.67 -9.49 -8.21
C LEU A 30 40.34 -9.32 -8.93
N GLN A 31 39.87 -8.08 -9.01
CA GLN A 31 38.69 -7.73 -9.78
C GLN A 31 39.14 -7.23 -11.16
N LYS A 32 38.52 -7.76 -12.21
CA LYS A 32 38.67 -7.32 -13.59
C LYS A 32 37.77 -6.11 -13.87
N ARG A 33 38.07 -5.37 -14.94
CA ARG A 33 37.25 -4.23 -15.39
C ARG A 33 35.85 -4.63 -15.86
N ASP A 34 35.69 -5.85 -16.35
CA ASP A 34 34.40 -6.44 -16.74
C ASP A 34 33.54 -6.89 -15.52
N GLY A 35 34.06 -6.73 -14.29
CA GLY A 35 33.41 -7.18 -13.07
C GLY A 35 33.75 -8.61 -12.66
N GLY A 36 34.47 -9.38 -13.49
CA GLY A 36 34.93 -10.72 -13.16
C GLY A 36 35.90 -10.72 -11.97
N ILE A 37 35.88 -11.80 -11.18
CA ILE A 37 36.76 -11.95 -10.00
C ILE A 37 37.70 -13.12 -10.24
N VAL A 38 38.99 -12.91 -9.95
CA VAL A 38 40.02 -13.95 -9.96
C VAL A 38 40.58 -14.05 -8.55
N VAL A 39 40.52 -15.25 -7.97
CA VAL A 39 41.06 -15.54 -6.65
C VAL A 39 42.21 -16.53 -6.79
N GLY A 40 43.37 -16.18 -6.24
CA GLY A 40 44.55 -17.03 -6.32
C GLY A 40 45.77 -16.36 -5.73
N ARG A 41 46.91 -17.03 -5.82
CA ARG A 41 48.17 -16.49 -5.29
C ARG A 41 48.97 -15.83 -6.39
N ILE A 42 49.28 -14.54 -6.22
CA ILE A 42 50.15 -13.85 -7.18
C ILE A 42 51.58 -14.38 -7.03
N GLN A 43 52.08 -15.00 -8.09
CA GLN A 43 53.43 -15.56 -8.17
C GLN A 43 54.44 -14.51 -8.62
N LYS A 44 54.08 -13.73 -9.65
CA LYS A 44 54.99 -12.77 -10.30
C LYS A 44 54.24 -11.50 -10.69
N LEU A 45 54.88 -10.36 -10.48
CA LEU A 45 54.42 -9.06 -10.98
C LEU A 45 55.47 -8.50 -11.93
N GLU A 46 55.07 -8.28 -13.18
CA GLU A 46 55.86 -7.58 -14.19
C GLU A 46 55.26 -6.18 -14.44
N ALA A 47 55.91 -5.37 -15.27
CA ALA A 47 55.52 -3.98 -15.50
C ALA A 47 54.05 -3.83 -15.99
N GLU A 48 53.58 -4.75 -16.84
CA GLU A 48 52.25 -4.71 -17.45
C GLU A 48 51.36 -5.90 -17.14
N THR A 49 51.90 -6.94 -16.49
CA THR A 49 51.19 -8.20 -16.27
C THR A 49 51.42 -8.77 -14.88
N VAL A 50 50.44 -9.51 -14.38
CA VAL A 50 50.53 -10.29 -13.15
C VAL A 50 50.28 -11.76 -13.47
N GLU A 51 51.13 -12.63 -12.93
CA GLU A 51 50.96 -14.09 -12.99
C GLU A 51 50.33 -14.57 -11.68
N ILE A 52 49.14 -15.14 -11.77
CA ILE A 52 48.35 -15.61 -10.63
C ILE A 52 48.10 -17.10 -10.75
N LEU A 53 48.43 -17.86 -9.70
CA LEU A 53 48.06 -19.26 -9.59
C LEU A 53 46.64 -19.33 -9.03
N VAL A 54 45.67 -19.58 -9.91
CA VAL A 54 44.25 -19.67 -9.55
C VAL A 54 44.00 -20.98 -8.79
N ASN A 55 43.15 -20.94 -7.77
CA ASN A 55 42.84 -22.13 -6.98
C ASN A 55 42.27 -23.26 -7.86
N GLY A 56 42.94 -24.41 -7.85
CA GLY A 56 42.55 -25.58 -8.65
C GLY A 56 43.23 -25.69 -10.01
N GLU A 57 43.94 -24.65 -10.47
CA GLU A 57 44.76 -24.69 -11.67
C GLU A 57 46.21 -25.08 -11.32
N LYS A 58 46.87 -25.84 -12.20
CA LYS A 58 48.27 -26.25 -12.02
C LYS A 58 49.25 -25.20 -12.52
N ASP A 59 48.85 -24.44 -13.53
CA ASP A 59 49.70 -23.46 -14.22
C ASP A 59 49.26 -22.03 -13.88
N PRO A 60 50.21 -21.10 -13.64
CA PRO A 60 49.87 -19.71 -13.37
C PRO A 60 49.30 -19.02 -14.61
N ARG A 61 48.23 -18.25 -14.41
CA ARG A 61 47.58 -17.48 -15.45
C ARG A 61 48.19 -16.08 -15.52
N LYS A 62 48.59 -15.67 -16.72
CA LYS A 62 49.05 -14.30 -17.00
C LYS A 62 47.85 -13.39 -17.27
N ILE A 63 47.73 -12.29 -16.53
CA ILE A 63 46.67 -11.28 -16.66
C ILE A 63 47.31 -9.92 -16.85
N TYR A 64 46.83 -9.14 -17.83
CA TYR A 64 47.32 -7.78 -18.03
C TYR A 64 46.74 -6.82 -16.97
N LEU A 65 47.57 -5.94 -16.41
CA LEU A 65 47.15 -4.97 -15.39
C LEU A 65 46.06 -4.02 -15.91
N ARG A 66 46.03 -3.74 -17.22
CA ARG A 66 44.97 -2.94 -17.87
C ARG A 66 43.60 -3.61 -17.87
N GLU A 67 43.54 -4.94 -17.73
CA GLU A 67 42.29 -5.71 -17.63
C GLU A 67 41.74 -5.73 -16.21
N LEU A 68 42.57 -5.33 -15.24
CA LEU A 68 42.18 -5.26 -13.84
C LEU A 68 41.53 -3.92 -13.50
N ASN A 69 40.61 -3.97 -12.54
CA ASN A 69 40.12 -2.79 -11.85
C ASN A 69 41.34 -2.05 -11.26
N PRO A 70 41.47 -0.73 -11.48
CA PRO A 70 42.60 0.03 -10.94
C PRO A 70 42.81 -0.15 -9.44
N TYR A 71 41.76 -0.34 -8.66
CA TYR A 71 41.85 -0.56 -7.22
C TYR A 71 42.52 -1.90 -6.87
N SER A 72 42.27 -2.96 -7.65
CA SER A 72 43.00 -4.23 -7.49
C SER A 72 44.49 -4.04 -7.83
N VAL A 73 44.81 -3.31 -8.90
CA VAL A 73 46.22 -3.01 -9.24
C VAL A 73 46.90 -2.20 -8.13
N TYR A 74 46.21 -1.22 -7.56
CA TYR A 74 46.69 -0.45 -6.40
C TYR A 74 47.07 -1.37 -5.24
N LYS A 75 46.21 -2.30 -4.82
CA LYS A 75 46.50 -3.26 -3.74
C LYS A 75 47.73 -4.13 -4.04
N ILE A 76 47.81 -4.69 -5.25
CA ILE A 76 48.95 -5.52 -5.67
C ILE A 76 50.27 -4.74 -5.54
N ARG A 77 50.27 -3.48 -5.97
CA ARG A 77 51.44 -2.59 -5.91
C ARG A 77 51.77 -2.21 -4.48
N LEU A 78 50.76 -1.90 -3.66
CA LEU A 78 50.92 -1.55 -2.24
C LEU A 78 51.59 -2.68 -1.44
N ASP A 79 51.19 -3.94 -1.67
CA ASP A 79 51.74 -5.09 -0.94
C ASP A 79 53.21 -5.40 -1.27
N ARG A 80 53.69 -4.91 -2.41
CA ARG A 80 55.06 -5.11 -2.93
C ARG A 80 55.90 -3.84 -2.88
N LEU A 81 55.33 -2.76 -2.35
CA LEU A 81 55.99 -1.48 -2.21
C LEU A 81 57.06 -1.56 -1.12
N ASP A 82 58.19 -0.87 -1.34
CA ASP A 82 59.11 -0.59 -0.24
C ASP A 82 58.49 0.48 0.67
N LYS A 83 58.07 0.04 1.86
CA LYS A 83 57.36 0.87 2.86
C LYS A 83 58.18 2.02 3.41
N ASN A 84 59.50 2.02 3.19
CA ASN A 84 60.39 3.09 3.65
C ASN A 84 60.83 4.02 2.52
N SER A 85 60.37 3.80 1.28
CA SER A 85 60.75 4.60 0.13
C SER A 85 59.70 5.67 -0.18
N GLY A 86 60.04 6.94 0.07
CA GLY A 86 59.19 8.08 -0.28
C GLY A 86 58.86 8.15 -1.77
N ASP A 87 59.85 7.91 -2.64
CA ASP A 87 59.66 7.86 -4.10
C ASP A 87 58.67 6.76 -4.53
N ALA A 88 58.71 5.60 -3.88
CA ALA A 88 57.80 4.50 -4.19
C ALA A 88 56.35 4.85 -3.84
N HIS A 89 56.12 5.41 -2.65
CA HIS A 89 54.81 5.93 -2.24
C HIS A 89 54.34 7.06 -3.18
N PHE A 90 55.22 7.99 -3.56
CA PHE A 90 54.89 9.05 -4.49
C PHE A 90 54.44 8.51 -5.86
N ALA A 91 55.18 7.55 -6.42
CA ALA A 91 54.83 6.90 -7.68
C ALA A 91 53.51 6.12 -7.61
N LEU A 92 53.21 5.52 -6.46
CA LEU A 92 51.91 4.86 -6.23
C LEU A 92 50.76 5.88 -6.15
N GLY A 93 50.99 7.03 -5.51
CA GLY A 93 50.05 8.16 -5.50
C GLY A 93 49.75 8.68 -6.91
N GLU A 94 50.77 8.85 -7.75
CA GLU A 94 50.60 9.22 -9.17
C GLU A 94 49.76 8.21 -9.95
N PHE A 95 50.01 6.91 -9.73
CA PHE A 95 49.19 5.86 -10.33
C PHE A 95 47.72 5.97 -9.89
N CYS A 96 47.47 6.21 -8.61
CA CYS A 96 46.12 6.38 -8.07
C CYS A 96 45.43 7.61 -8.68
N MET A 97 46.12 8.74 -8.79
CA MET A 97 45.63 9.95 -9.45
C MET A 97 45.21 9.68 -10.90
N ALA A 98 46.09 9.06 -11.69
CA ALA A 98 45.85 8.78 -13.09
C ALA A 98 44.65 7.84 -13.34
N ASN A 99 44.23 7.09 -12.32
CA ASN A 99 43.11 6.14 -12.39
C ASN A 99 41.88 6.58 -11.57
N GLY A 100 41.82 7.83 -11.10
CA GLY A 100 40.68 8.36 -10.34
C GLY A 100 40.51 7.76 -8.94
N LEU A 101 41.56 7.12 -8.40
CA LEU A 101 41.59 6.59 -7.04
C LEU A 101 42.07 7.67 -6.07
N TYR A 102 41.33 8.76 -5.98
CA TYR A 102 41.77 9.95 -5.25
C TYR A 102 41.97 9.73 -3.74
N PRO A 103 41.09 9.03 -2.99
CA PRO A 103 41.32 8.81 -1.56
C PRO A 103 42.58 7.96 -1.26
N PRO A 104 42.86 6.87 -2.01
CA PRO A 104 44.17 6.22 -1.97
C PRO A 104 45.32 7.15 -2.34
N ALA A 105 45.19 7.97 -3.39
CA ALA A 105 46.25 8.89 -3.81
C ALA A 105 46.66 9.87 -2.69
N THR A 106 45.69 10.49 -2.02
CA THR A 106 45.92 11.37 -0.87
C THR A 106 46.75 10.69 0.22
N LYS A 107 46.44 9.43 0.55
CA LYS A 107 47.18 8.65 1.57
C LYS A 107 48.62 8.37 1.16
N GLU A 108 48.84 7.98 -0.10
CA GLU A 108 50.18 7.67 -0.58
C GLU A 108 51.06 8.93 -0.70
N PHE A 109 50.48 10.07 -1.08
CA PHE A 109 51.21 11.35 -1.07
C PHE A 109 51.53 11.81 0.36
N ASP A 110 50.61 11.64 1.32
CA ASP A 110 50.89 11.93 2.73
C ASP A 110 52.08 11.10 3.25
N GLU A 111 52.11 9.82 2.90
CA GLU A 111 53.20 8.93 3.31
C GLU A 111 54.53 9.26 2.61
N ALA A 112 54.50 9.62 1.33
CA ALA A 112 55.68 10.10 0.61
C ALA A 112 56.27 11.37 1.24
N ALA A 113 55.41 12.34 1.60
CA ALA A 113 55.82 13.57 2.26
C ALA A 113 56.43 13.31 3.65
N ARG A 114 55.93 12.29 4.37
CA ARG A 114 56.42 11.87 5.68
C ARG A 114 57.80 11.20 5.62
N LEU A 115 58.04 10.38 4.58
CA LEU A 115 59.24 9.57 4.46
C LEU A 115 60.42 10.32 3.83
N ASP A 116 60.18 11.23 2.89
CA ASP A 116 61.22 12.01 2.22
C ASP A 116 60.93 13.51 2.24
N LYS A 117 61.77 14.25 2.95
CA LYS A 117 61.68 15.72 3.08
C LYS A 117 61.87 16.45 1.75
N ASN A 118 62.63 15.88 0.81
CA ASN A 118 62.80 16.47 -0.51
C ASN A 118 61.53 16.37 -1.37
N LEU A 119 60.65 15.42 -1.07
CA LEU A 119 59.36 15.24 -1.73
C LEU A 119 58.22 15.97 -1.02
N GLU A 120 58.42 16.45 0.21
CA GLU A 120 57.37 17.02 1.07
C GLU A 120 56.47 18.04 0.35
N GLU A 121 57.05 19.09 -0.24
CA GLU A 121 56.27 20.14 -0.91
C GLU A 121 55.59 19.66 -2.19
N LYS A 122 56.26 18.79 -2.95
CA LYS A 122 55.69 18.20 -4.18
C LYS A 122 54.51 17.28 -3.83
N ALA A 123 54.66 16.45 -2.81
CA ALA A 123 53.66 15.51 -2.35
C ALA A 123 52.46 16.22 -1.72
N LYS A 124 52.66 17.27 -0.91
CA LYS A 124 51.57 18.12 -0.40
C LYS A 124 50.74 18.71 -1.54
N LYS A 125 51.39 19.30 -2.55
CA LYS A 125 50.68 19.86 -3.71
C LYS A 125 49.83 18.79 -4.43
N ARG A 126 50.41 17.61 -4.69
CA ARG A 126 49.68 16.51 -5.36
C ARG A 126 48.56 15.92 -4.49
N ARG A 127 48.72 15.92 -3.17
CA ARG A 127 47.67 15.57 -2.21
C ARG A 127 46.50 16.56 -2.26
N GLU A 128 46.76 17.86 -2.31
CA GLU A 128 45.72 18.89 -2.46
C GLU A 128 44.97 18.74 -3.79
N GLU A 129 45.71 18.50 -4.89
CA GLU A 129 45.10 18.20 -6.19
C GLU A 129 44.22 16.94 -6.15
N ALA A 130 44.67 15.86 -5.49
CA ALA A 130 43.88 14.65 -5.31
C ALA A 130 42.60 14.90 -4.51
N HIS A 131 42.70 15.65 -3.41
CA HIS A 131 41.56 16.01 -2.56
C HIS A 131 40.52 16.83 -3.33
N ASN A 132 40.97 17.81 -4.13
CA ASN A 132 40.11 18.62 -4.98
C ASN A 132 39.41 17.79 -6.08
N GLU A 133 40.13 16.90 -6.76
CA GLU A 133 39.52 16.04 -7.79
C GLU A 133 38.53 15.01 -7.22
N ASP A 134 38.73 14.50 -5.99
CA ASP A 134 37.73 13.65 -5.33
C ASP A 134 36.45 14.43 -5.02
N GLY A 135 36.59 15.66 -4.50
CA GLY A 135 35.47 16.56 -4.26
C GLY A 135 34.70 16.85 -5.56
N ARG A 136 35.41 17.10 -6.65
CA ARG A 136 34.83 17.30 -7.98
C ARG A 136 34.05 16.08 -8.47
N ALA A 137 34.68 14.91 -8.44
CA ALA A 137 34.08 13.67 -8.95
C ALA A 137 32.80 13.31 -8.19
N ARG A 138 32.82 13.47 -6.86
CA ARG A 138 31.63 13.29 -6.00
C ARG A 138 30.54 14.31 -6.30
N PHE A 139 30.90 15.56 -6.54
CA PHE A 139 29.91 16.59 -6.86
C PHE A 139 29.22 16.35 -8.20
N GLU A 140 29.96 15.91 -9.22
CA GLU A 140 29.37 15.53 -10.50
C GLU A 140 28.45 14.31 -10.37
N ASP A 141 28.78 13.34 -9.51
CA ASP A 141 27.88 12.22 -9.21
C ASP A 141 26.58 12.70 -8.53
N ALA A 142 26.68 13.59 -7.55
CA ALA A 142 25.51 14.21 -6.91
C ALA A 142 24.63 14.96 -7.91
N LYS A 143 25.22 15.71 -8.85
CA LYS A 143 24.49 16.39 -9.93
C LYS A 143 23.76 15.41 -10.84
N ARG A 144 24.40 14.31 -11.22
CA ARG A 144 23.78 13.25 -12.01
C ARG A 144 22.58 12.64 -11.29
N LEU A 145 22.75 12.27 -10.02
CA LEU A 145 21.67 11.71 -9.20
C LEU A 145 20.50 12.70 -9.04
N ALA A 146 20.79 13.98 -8.84
CA ALA A 146 19.77 15.02 -8.78
C ALA A 146 19.01 15.16 -10.12
N ALA A 147 19.70 15.07 -11.26
CA ALA A 147 19.07 15.08 -12.59
C ALA A 147 18.19 13.84 -12.83
N GLU A 148 18.57 12.68 -12.27
CA GLU A 148 17.76 11.46 -12.24
C GLU A 148 16.63 11.48 -11.19
N ARG A 149 16.47 12.59 -10.46
CA ARG A 149 15.53 12.77 -9.34
C ARG A 149 15.73 11.78 -8.18
N LYS A 150 16.93 11.22 -8.05
CA LYS A 150 17.35 10.43 -6.88
C LYS A 150 17.83 11.37 -5.77
N TYR A 151 16.90 12.21 -5.30
CA TYR A 151 17.20 13.33 -4.42
C TYR A 151 17.83 12.91 -3.08
N ASP A 152 17.41 11.79 -2.51
CA ASP A 152 17.97 11.28 -1.25
C ASP A 152 19.45 10.88 -1.39
N GLU A 153 19.81 10.22 -2.49
CA GLU A 153 21.19 9.80 -2.77
C GLU A 153 22.06 11.02 -3.07
N ALA A 154 21.58 11.94 -3.93
CA ALA A 154 22.25 13.19 -4.23
C ALA A 154 22.52 14.02 -2.96
N ASN A 155 21.52 14.16 -2.09
CA ASN A 155 21.63 14.92 -0.85
C ASN A 155 22.66 14.33 0.11
N LYS A 156 22.72 12.98 0.24
CA LYS A 156 23.76 12.31 1.06
C LYS A 156 25.17 12.61 0.56
N ILE A 157 25.39 12.59 -0.76
CA ILE A 157 26.71 12.93 -1.32
C ILE A 157 27.03 14.39 -1.08
N CYS A 158 26.08 15.31 -1.29
CA CYS A 158 26.28 16.73 -1.01
C CYS A 158 26.58 17.01 0.47
N GLN A 159 25.91 16.35 1.42
CA GLN A 159 26.22 16.49 2.84
C GLN A 159 27.64 16.02 3.15
N SER A 160 28.05 14.86 2.60
CA SER A 160 29.42 14.39 2.76
C SER A 160 30.45 15.34 2.13
N LEU A 161 30.10 16.06 1.05
CA LEU A 161 30.96 17.07 0.44
C LEU A 161 31.17 18.27 1.37
N VAL A 162 30.08 18.77 1.95
CA VAL A 162 30.10 19.89 2.89
C VAL A 162 30.93 19.58 4.14
N GLU A 163 30.85 18.33 4.63
CA GLU A 163 31.58 17.90 5.83
C GLU A 163 33.07 17.65 5.57
N LYS A 164 33.42 16.95 4.48
CA LYS A 164 34.78 16.43 4.27
C LYS A 164 35.64 17.27 3.35
N TYR A 165 35.04 18.14 2.55
CA TYR A 165 35.72 18.95 1.52
C TYR A 165 35.37 20.44 1.70
N SER A 166 35.23 20.87 2.95
CA SER A 166 34.81 22.22 3.34
C SER A 166 35.79 23.31 2.87
N ASP A 167 37.04 22.92 2.60
CA ASP A 167 38.13 23.72 2.05
C ASP A 167 38.13 23.80 0.51
N THR A 168 37.27 23.01 -0.17
CA THR A 168 37.17 22.98 -1.63
C THR A 168 35.99 23.82 -2.13
N PRO A 169 36.02 24.33 -3.39
CA PRO A 169 34.88 25.04 -3.97
C PRO A 169 33.61 24.18 -4.07
N TYR A 170 33.75 22.84 -4.08
CA TYR A 170 32.64 21.90 -4.22
C TYR A 170 31.75 21.83 -2.98
N SER A 171 32.24 22.23 -1.80
CA SER A 171 31.40 22.35 -0.59
C SER A 171 30.31 23.40 -0.77
N GLU A 172 30.66 24.59 -1.27
CA GLU A 172 29.70 25.66 -1.52
C GLU A 172 28.72 25.31 -2.66
N GLU A 173 29.21 24.68 -3.73
CA GLU A 173 28.35 24.18 -4.79
C GLU A 173 27.40 23.07 -4.30
N ALA A 174 27.86 22.19 -3.41
CA ALA A 174 27.02 21.18 -2.77
C ALA A 174 25.92 21.81 -1.90
N ARG A 175 26.22 22.86 -1.12
CA ARG A 175 25.18 23.60 -0.36
C ARG A 175 24.10 24.16 -1.28
N ARG A 176 24.48 24.77 -2.40
CA ARG A 176 23.53 25.29 -3.40
C ARG A 176 22.68 24.18 -4.01
N LEU A 177 23.28 23.02 -4.31
CA LEU A 177 22.55 21.88 -4.84
C LEU A 177 21.55 21.31 -3.82
N ILE A 178 21.90 21.26 -2.53
CA ILE A 178 20.98 20.85 -1.45
C ILE A 178 19.75 21.77 -1.42
N SER A 179 19.95 23.09 -1.47
CA SER A 179 18.83 24.05 -1.51
C SER A 179 17.94 23.83 -2.73
N LYS A 180 18.53 23.62 -3.91
CA LYS A 180 17.77 23.33 -5.13
C LYS A 180 16.98 22.02 -5.04
N ILE A 181 17.58 20.96 -4.50
CA ILE A 181 16.90 19.68 -4.26
C ILE A 181 15.70 19.88 -3.33
N ALA A 182 15.85 20.67 -2.26
CA ALA A 182 14.76 20.97 -1.34
C ALA A 182 13.60 21.73 -2.01
N GLU A 183 13.91 22.70 -2.87
CA GLU A 183 12.90 23.42 -3.66
C GLU A 183 12.18 22.51 -4.65
N ASP A 184 12.89 21.64 -5.37
CA ASP A 184 12.31 20.70 -6.31
C ASP A 184 11.39 19.69 -5.59
N LEU A 185 11.82 19.18 -4.43
CA LEU A 185 11.00 18.30 -3.58
C LEU A 185 9.74 19.00 -3.07
N ALA A 186 9.83 20.28 -2.68
CA ALA A 186 8.67 21.04 -2.23
C ALA A 186 7.63 21.17 -3.35
N LYS A 187 8.06 21.52 -4.58
CA LYS A 187 7.19 21.60 -5.76
C LYS A 187 6.56 20.26 -6.11
N GLU A 188 7.32 19.17 -6.05
CA GLU A 188 6.80 17.82 -6.33
C GLU A 188 5.74 17.40 -5.29
N ASN A 189 5.98 17.71 -4.02
CA ASN A 189 5.05 17.41 -2.94
C ASN A 189 3.76 18.23 -3.04
N GLU A 190 3.85 19.51 -3.40
CA GLU A 190 2.69 20.37 -3.65
C GLU A 190 1.85 19.86 -4.83
N ALA A 191 2.51 19.49 -5.94
CA ALA A 191 1.83 18.91 -7.10
C ALA A 191 1.14 17.58 -6.77
N LYS A 192 1.79 16.70 -6.00
CA LYS A 192 1.19 15.44 -5.53
C LYS A 192 -0.02 15.70 -4.62
N LYS A 193 0.09 16.66 -3.70
CA LYS A 193 -1.01 17.04 -2.80
C LYS A 193 -2.22 17.50 -3.61
N LYS A 194 -2.02 18.41 -4.58
CA LYS A 194 -3.09 18.89 -5.46
C LYS A 194 -3.72 17.74 -6.26
N GLN A 195 -2.90 16.84 -6.81
CA GLN A 195 -3.42 15.67 -7.54
C GLN A 195 -4.27 14.74 -6.66
N ILE A 196 -3.90 14.56 -5.38
CA ILE A 196 -4.68 13.76 -4.44
C ILE A 196 -6.01 14.45 -4.11
N GLU A 197 -6.00 15.76 -3.92
CA GLU A 197 -7.19 16.57 -3.64
C GLU A 197 -8.16 16.54 -4.84
N ASP A 198 -7.68 16.79 -6.05
CA ASP A 198 -8.48 16.72 -7.28
C ASP A 198 -9.13 15.33 -7.46
N LYS A 199 -8.38 14.25 -7.21
CA LYS A 199 -8.91 12.87 -7.27
C LYS A 199 -9.95 12.59 -6.19
N LYS A 200 -9.80 13.18 -5.00
CA LYS A 200 -10.77 13.05 -3.91
C LYS A 200 -12.07 13.75 -4.28
N GLU A 201 -12.00 14.98 -4.78
CA GLU A 201 -13.16 15.73 -5.25
C GLU A 201 -13.88 15.02 -6.39
N GLU A 202 -13.14 14.49 -7.37
CA GLU A 202 -13.73 13.74 -8.49
C GLU A 202 -14.46 12.49 -8.01
N LYS A 203 -13.89 11.77 -7.04
CA LYS A 203 -14.52 10.58 -6.44
C LYS A 203 -15.77 10.94 -5.65
N GLU A 204 -15.76 12.04 -4.90
CA GLU A 204 -16.93 12.52 -4.15
C GLU A 204 -18.05 12.97 -5.10
N LYS A 205 -17.72 13.71 -6.17
CA LYS A 205 -18.69 14.09 -7.23
C LYS A 205 -19.30 12.87 -7.91
N LYS A 206 -18.50 11.86 -8.26
CA LYS A 206 -19.01 10.60 -8.84
C LYS A 206 -19.92 9.83 -7.87
N LYS A 207 -19.56 9.79 -6.58
CA LYS A 207 -20.38 9.13 -5.55
C LYS A 207 -21.72 9.85 -5.36
N ALA A 208 -21.71 11.18 -5.33
CA ALA A 208 -22.93 11.99 -5.24
C ALA A 208 -23.83 11.79 -6.46
N ALA A 209 -23.27 11.84 -7.68
CA ALA A 209 -24.03 11.60 -8.92
C ALA A 209 -24.62 10.18 -9.00
N MET A 210 -23.88 9.17 -8.51
CA MET A 210 -24.38 7.79 -8.45
C MET A 210 -25.53 7.65 -7.44
N ALA A 211 -25.43 8.30 -6.27
CA ALA A 211 -26.50 8.30 -5.28
C ALA A 211 -27.76 9.00 -5.82
N GLU A 212 -27.61 10.15 -6.49
CA GLU A 212 -28.72 10.86 -7.12
C GLU A 212 -29.42 10.01 -8.19
N ASN A 213 -28.65 9.32 -9.04
CA ASN A 213 -29.23 8.41 -10.04
C ASN A 213 -29.95 7.22 -9.40
N GLN A 214 -29.39 6.62 -8.34
CA GLN A 214 -30.04 5.54 -7.59
C GLN A 214 -31.37 5.98 -6.96
N GLU A 215 -31.43 7.20 -6.43
CA GLU A 215 -32.67 7.77 -5.88
C GLU A 215 -33.72 7.98 -6.98
N LYS A 216 -33.33 8.50 -8.15
CA LYS A 216 -34.23 8.65 -9.31
C LYS A 216 -34.79 7.31 -9.79
N ASP A 217 -33.95 6.28 -9.89
CA ASP A 217 -34.38 4.94 -10.30
C ASP A 217 -35.34 4.32 -9.27
N LEU A 218 -35.06 4.50 -7.97
CA LEU A 218 -35.95 4.05 -6.90
C LEU A 218 -37.30 4.77 -6.92
N ILE A 219 -37.31 6.09 -7.18
CA ILE A 219 -38.54 6.86 -7.34
C ILE A 219 -39.39 6.30 -8.48
N ALA A 220 -38.79 6.05 -9.65
CA ALA A 220 -39.49 5.51 -10.81
C ALA A 220 -40.08 4.12 -10.51
N LYS A 221 -39.26 3.22 -9.97
CA LYS A 221 -39.67 1.86 -9.60
C LYS A 221 -40.77 1.84 -8.54
N THR A 222 -40.72 2.76 -7.57
CA THR A 222 -41.75 2.86 -6.53
C THR A 222 -43.08 3.32 -7.13
N SER A 223 -43.06 4.28 -8.06
CA SER A 223 -44.25 4.71 -8.79
C SER A 223 -44.89 3.54 -9.56
N GLU A 224 -44.09 2.78 -10.30
CA GLU A 224 -44.54 1.59 -11.05
C GLU A 224 -45.17 0.55 -10.12
N MET A 225 -44.53 0.25 -8.98
CA MET A 225 -45.07 -0.68 -8.00
C MET A 225 -46.42 -0.21 -7.41
N ILE A 226 -46.59 1.10 -7.19
CA ILE A 226 -47.87 1.63 -6.72
C ILE A 226 -48.94 1.44 -7.78
N GLU A 227 -48.65 1.74 -9.05
CA GLU A 227 -49.57 1.54 -10.18
C GLU A 227 -49.97 0.07 -10.33
N ASP A 228 -49.00 -0.86 -10.25
CA ASP A 228 -49.26 -2.30 -10.27
C ASP A 228 -50.10 -2.76 -9.07
N GLY A 229 -49.82 -2.22 -7.88
CA GLY A 229 -50.62 -2.46 -6.68
C GLY A 229 -52.08 -2.02 -6.86
N VAL A 230 -52.32 -0.85 -7.44
CA VAL A 230 -53.67 -0.36 -7.79
C VAL A 230 -54.34 -1.29 -8.79
N LYS A 231 -53.63 -1.71 -9.83
CA LYS A 231 -54.16 -2.61 -10.85
C LYS A 231 -54.59 -3.96 -10.25
N LEU A 232 -53.74 -4.58 -9.43
CA LEU A 232 -54.05 -5.84 -8.74
C LEU A 232 -55.23 -5.69 -7.77
N TRP A 233 -55.34 -4.53 -7.10
CA TRP A 233 -56.49 -4.24 -6.26
C TRP A 233 -57.79 -4.17 -7.06
N LEU A 234 -57.78 -3.51 -8.22
CA LEU A 234 -58.91 -3.44 -9.15
C LEU A 234 -59.27 -4.82 -9.72
N GLU A 235 -58.28 -5.65 -10.06
CA GLU A 235 -58.51 -7.04 -10.47
C GLU A 235 -59.17 -7.87 -9.37
N GLY A 236 -58.82 -7.60 -8.11
CA GLY A 236 -59.47 -8.22 -6.96
C GLY A 236 -60.95 -7.80 -6.83
N LEU A 237 -61.27 -6.54 -7.10
CA LEU A 237 -62.66 -6.05 -7.13
C LEU A 237 -63.47 -6.68 -8.27
N ASP A 238 -62.90 -6.80 -9.47
CA ASP A 238 -63.54 -7.54 -10.58
C ASP A 238 -63.71 -9.04 -10.25
N GLY A 239 -62.75 -9.59 -9.52
CA GLY A 239 -62.79 -10.95 -8.99
C GLY A 239 -63.93 -11.17 -7.99
N GLU A 240 -64.20 -10.22 -7.11
CA GLU A 240 -65.25 -10.31 -6.06
C GLU A 240 -66.62 -10.63 -6.66
N ALA A 241 -66.94 -10.08 -7.85
CA ALA A 241 -68.20 -10.32 -8.55
C ALA A 241 -68.29 -11.69 -9.26
N LYS A 242 -67.15 -12.35 -9.49
CA LYS A 242 -67.06 -13.54 -10.36
C LYS A 242 -66.65 -14.80 -9.60
N ASN A 243 -65.61 -14.71 -8.78
CA ASN A 243 -64.96 -15.82 -8.09
C ASN A 243 -64.07 -15.31 -6.94
N LEU A 244 -64.38 -15.73 -5.71
CA LEU A 244 -63.66 -15.33 -4.50
C LEU A 244 -62.17 -15.68 -4.52
N THR A 245 -61.77 -16.82 -5.10
CA THR A 245 -60.36 -17.19 -5.23
C THR A 245 -59.60 -16.19 -6.11
N ARG A 246 -60.25 -15.65 -7.15
CA ARG A 246 -59.67 -14.61 -8.01
C ARG A 246 -59.54 -13.29 -7.24
N ALA A 247 -60.56 -12.92 -6.46
CA ALA A 247 -60.54 -11.73 -5.62
C ALA A 247 -59.37 -11.77 -4.62
N GLU A 248 -59.25 -12.88 -3.90
CA GLU A 248 -58.18 -13.11 -2.92
C GLU A 248 -56.80 -13.00 -3.56
N LYS A 249 -56.60 -13.65 -4.71
CA LYS A 249 -55.33 -13.61 -5.44
C LYS A 249 -54.95 -12.19 -5.85
N GLY A 250 -55.90 -11.40 -6.36
CA GLY A 250 -55.68 -10.00 -6.74
C GLY A 250 -55.28 -9.15 -5.53
N TRP A 251 -56.03 -9.24 -4.44
CA TRP A 251 -55.75 -8.44 -3.23
C TRP A 251 -54.47 -8.84 -2.50
N LYS A 252 -54.15 -10.14 -2.39
CA LYS A 252 -52.85 -10.58 -1.85
C LYS A 252 -51.67 -10.17 -2.74
N GLY A 253 -51.87 -10.19 -4.06
CA GLY A 253 -50.91 -9.64 -5.01
C GLY A 253 -50.67 -8.15 -4.78
N ALA A 254 -51.74 -7.37 -4.62
CA ALA A 254 -51.67 -5.95 -4.33
C ALA A 254 -50.92 -5.66 -3.02
N GLU A 255 -51.24 -6.37 -1.92
CA GLU A 255 -50.50 -6.26 -0.64
C GLU A 255 -49.00 -6.48 -0.86
N ALA A 256 -48.61 -7.57 -1.52
CA ALA A 256 -47.21 -7.92 -1.69
C ALA A 256 -46.42 -6.86 -2.48
N VAL A 257 -47.00 -6.31 -3.54
CA VAL A 257 -46.35 -5.27 -4.35
C VAL A 257 -46.25 -3.96 -3.56
N LEU A 258 -47.32 -3.55 -2.86
CA LEU A 258 -47.35 -2.32 -2.09
C LEU A 258 -46.41 -2.34 -0.88
N LEU A 259 -46.27 -3.48 -0.20
CA LEU A 259 -45.30 -3.63 0.88
C LEU A 259 -43.85 -3.57 0.37
N ASN A 260 -43.58 -4.03 -0.86
CA ASN A 260 -42.27 -3.84 -1.48
C ASN A 260 -42.04 -2.37 -1.87
N ALA A 261 -43.07 -1.67 -2.34
CA ALA A 261 -42.99 -0.22 -2.59
C ALA A 261 -42.68 0.54 -1.28
N HIS A 262 -43.30 0.15 -0.16
CA HIS A 262 -43.04 0.75 1.15
C HIS A 262 -41.56 0.66 1.57
N ARG A 263 -40.90 -0.47 1.29
CA ARG A 263 -39.45 -0.62 1.56
C ARG A 263 -38.59 0.38 0.78
N ASN A 264 -38.97 0.68 -0.47
CA ASN A 264 -38.28 1.71 -1.25
C ASN A 264 -38.54 3.11 -0.65
N VAL A 265 -39.77 3.38 -0.20
CA VAL A 265 -40.12 4.64 0.48
C VAL A 265 -39.28 4.85 1.74
N GLU A 266 -39.11 3.83 2.57
CA GLU A 266 -38.25 3.91 3.78
C GLU A 266 -36.79 4.26 3.46
N TYR A 267 -36.29 3.83 2.29
CA TYR A 267 -34.97 4.22 1.82
C TYR A 267 -34.96 5.70 1.37
N LEU A 268 -35.94 6.11 0.57
CA LEU A 268 -36.06 7.48 0.05
C LEU A 268 -36.28 8.52 1.15
N LEU A 269 -36.96 8.17 2.24
CA LEU A 269 -37.15 9.03 3.42
C LEU A 269 -35.83 9.35 4.15
N LYS A 270 -34.75 8.60 3.89
CA LYS A 270 -33.41 8.86 4.43
C LYS A 270 -32.54 9.68 3.48
N SER A 271 -33.06 10.11 2.32
CA SER A 271 -32.35 11.00 1.39
C SER A 271 -32.04 12.34 2.07
N ASN A 272 -30.96 12.98 1.63
CA ASN A 272 -30.65 14.36 2.02
C ASN A 272 -31.39 15.40 1.15
N ASP A 273 -32.05 14.96 0.08
CA ASP A 273 -32.81 15.82 -0.82
C ASP A 273 -34.26 16.00 -0.34
N LEU A 274 -34.65 17.26 -0.14
CA LEU A 274 -35.96 17.62 0.39
C LEU A 274 -37.10 17.28 -0.58
N GLU A 275 -36.87 17.36 -1.89
CA GLU A 275 -37.87 17.01 -2.90
C GLU A 275 -38.13 15.50 -2.90
N THR A 276 -37.08 14.70 -2.82
CA THR A 276 -37.13 13.24 -2.69
C THR A 276 -37.88 12.82 -1.43
N ILE A 277 -37.58 13.43 -0.27
CA ILE A 277 -38.31 13.16 0.98
C ILE A 277 -39.80 13.48 0.83
N LYS A 278 -40.13 14.63 0.23
CA LYS A 278 -41.53 15.04 0.02
C LYS A 278 -42.26 14.02 -0.86
N LYS A 279 -41.65 13.61 -1.98
CA LYS A 279 -42.21 12.63 -2.90
C LYS A 279 -42.38 11.25 -2.24
N ALA A 280 -41.43 10.84 -1.40
CA ALA A 280 -41.52 9.61 -0.62
C ALA A 280 -42.73 9.61 0.34
N LYS A 281 -43.00 10.73 1.03
CA LYS A 281 -44.19 10.88 1.87
C LYS A 281 -45.49 10.83 1.08
N ASP A 282 -45.51 11.38 -0.12
CA ASP A 282 -46.68 11.29 -1.00
C ASP A 282 -46.93 9.83 -1.45
N PHE A 283 -45.86 9.09 -1.76
CA PHE A 283 -45.93 7.64 -2.02
C PHE A 283 -46.42 6.85 -0.80
N GLU A 284 -45.90 7.13 0.40
CA GLU A 284 -46.33 6.49 1.66
C GLU A 284 -47.84 6.61 1.85
N ARG A 285 -48.39 7.82 1.72
CA ARG A 285 -49.83 8.08 1.82
C ARG A 285 -50.64 7.33 0.76
N ALA A 286 -50.14 7.27 -0.48
CA ALA A 286 -50.81 6.56 -1.55
C ALA A 286 -50.85 5.05 -1.28
N ILE A 287 -49.73 4.48 -0.84
CA ILE A 287 -49.60 3.07 -0.46
C ILE A 287 -50.56 2.75 0.69
N ASP A 288 -50.54 3.53 1.77
CA ASP A 288 -51.39 3.33 2.95
C ASP A 288 -52.88 3.37 2.61
N SER A 289 -53.29 4.34 1.78
CA SER A 289 -54.67 4.48 1.32
C SER A 289 -55.18 3.25 0.54
N ILE A 290 -54.29 2.55 -0.19
CA ILE A 290 -54.65 1.34 -0.93
C ILE A 290 -54.58 0.11 -0.02
N LEU A 291 -53.53 -0.01 0.81
CA LEU A 291 -53.34 -1.15 1.73
C LEU A 291 -54.52 -1.28 2.69
N VAL A 292 -55.00 -0.18 3.27
CA VAL A 292 -56.17 -0.25 4.18
C VAL A 292 -57.41 -0.80 3.45
N LYS A 293 -57.63 -0.43 2.18
CA LYS A 293 -58.74 -0.94 1.36
C LYS A 293 -58.57 -2.42 1.03
N VAL A 294 -57.35 -2.85 0.70
CA VAL A 294 -57.00 -4.26 0.46
C VAL A 294 -57.27 -5.10 1.71
N TYR A 295 -56.79 -4.67 2.87
CA TYR A 295 -56.98 -5.36 4.15
C TYR A 295 -58.44 -5.41 4.57
N TYR A 296 -59.18 -4.30 4.44
CA TYR A 296 -60.61 -4.25 4.69
C TYR A 296 -61.38 -5.26 3.82
N ARG A 297 -61.08 -5.31 2.51
CA ARG A 297 -61.74 -6.22 1.56
C ARG A 297 -61.45 -7.69 1.85
N LEU A 298 -60.19 -8.03 2.11
CA LEU A 298 -59.80 -9.39 2.53
C LEU A 298 -60.49 -9.77 3.84
N GLY A 299 -60.51 -8.87 4.83
CA GLY A 299 -61.19 -9.10 6.11
C GLY A 299 -62.69 -9.35 5.95
N ARG A 300 -63.38 -8.50 5.17
CA ARG A 300 -64.80 -8.65 4.85
C ARG A 300 -65.09 -9.96 4.10
N MET A 301 -64.27 -10.31 3.11
CA MET A 301 -64.41 -11.55 2.34
C MET A 301 -64.35 -12.79 3.25
N TRP A 302 -63.33 -12.87 4.10
CA TRP A 302 -63.17 -13.98 5.03
C TRP A 302 -64.27 -14.02 6.11
N ALA A 303 -64.83 -12.86 6.47
CA ALA A 303 -65.99 -12.81 7.37
C ALA A 303 -67.25 -13.41 6.72
N VAL A 304 -67.45 -13.19 5.42
CA VAL A 304 -68.55 -13.80 4.64
C VAL A 304 -68.37 -15.32 4.52
N GLU A 305 -67.14 -15.79 4.33
CA GLU A 305 -66.78 -17.22 4.33
C GLU A 305 -66.76 -17.85 5.75
N LEU A 306 -67.22 -17.11 6.77
CA LEU A 306 -67.29 -17.54 8.18
C LEU A 306 -65.91 -17.93 8.79
N SER A 307 -64.80 -17.56 8.14
CA SER A 307 -63.44 -17.72 8.66
C SER A 307 -63.06 -16.53 9.55
N TYR A 308 -63.69 -16.43 10.71
CA TYR A 308 -63.52 -15.28 11.59
C TYR A 308 -62.08 -15.04 12.09
N PRO A 309 -61.26 -16.06 12.41
CA PRO A 309 -59.86 -15.81 12.81
C PRO A 309 -59.07 -15.08 11.71
N THR A 310 -59.17 -15.55 10.46
CA THR A 310 -58.50 -14.93 9.31
C THR A 310 -59.07 -13.55 9.01
N ALA A 311 -60.39 -13.37 9.09
CA ALA A 311 -61.01 -12.06 8.93
C ALA A 311 -60.48 -11.02 9.92
N LEU A 312 -60.37 -11.40 11.21
CA LEU A 312 -59.82 -10.54 12.26
C LEU A 312 -58.35 -10.19 12.03
N GLU A 313 -57.54 -11.13 11.53
CA GLU A 313 -56.14 -10.86 11.20
C GLU A 313 -56.03 -9.72 10.19
N TRP A 314 -56.79 -9.78 9.10
CA TRP A 314 -56.78 -8.75 8.06
C TRP A 314 -57.33 -7.41 8.55
N LEU A 315 -58.45 -7.40 9.27
CA LEU A 315 -59.03 -6.15 9.80
C LEU A 315 -58.09 -5.50 10.83
N ASN A 316 -57.38 -6.28 11.65
CA ASN A 316 -56.37 -5.75 12.56
C ASN A 316 -55.15 -5.18 11.81
N LYS A 317 -54.78 -5.74 10.65
CA LYS A 317 -53.76 -5.11 9.78
C LYS A 317 -54.28 -3.76 9.26
N ALA A 318 -55.54 -3.69 8.81
CA ALA A 318 -56.17 -2.44 8.34
C ALA A 318 -56.11 -1.33 9.40
N MET A 319 -56.42 -1.66 10.66
CA MET A 319 -56.39 -0.70 11.78
C MET A 319 -54.99 -0.15 12.10
N LYS A 320 -53.92 -0.83 11.70
CA LYS A 320 -52.52 -0.40 11.95
C LYS A 320 -52.00 0.56 10.88
N VAL A 321 -52.65 0.61 9.72
CA VAL A 321 -52.29 1.52 8.63
C VAL A 321 -53.00 2.86 8.86
N PRO A 322 -52.36 4.02 8.68
CA PRO A 322 -53.06 5.31 8.73
C PRO A 322 -54.25 5.37 7.75
N HIS A 323 -55.43 5.74 8.25
CA HIS A 323 -56.66 5.79 7.45
C HIS A 323 -57.63 6.87 7.95
N ASP A 324 -58.64 7.20 7.14
CA ASP A 324 -59.65 8.21 7.47
C ASP A 324 -60.77 7.67 8.37
N GLU A 325 -61.56 8.57 8.96
CA GLU A 325 -62.68 8.22 9.84
C GLU A 325 -63.78 7.41 9.13
N GLN A 326 -63.86 7.47 7.80
CA GLN A 326 -64.83 6.69 7.06
C GLN A 326 -64.40 5.21 7.03
N MET A 327 -63.13 4.95 6.74
CA MET A 327 -62.58 3.60 6.74
C MET A 327 -62.57 3.00 8.16
N ASP A 328 -62.29 3.80 9.18
CA ASP A 328 -62.34 3.36 10.58
C ASP A 328 -63.75 2.86 10.95
N ARG A 329 -64.79 3.64 10.59
CA ARG A 329 -66.19 3.23 10.76
C ARG A 329 -66.50 1.91 10.05
N GLN A 330 -66.05 1.77 8.80
CA GLN A 330 -66.29 0.55 8.01
C GLN A 330 -65.60 -0.68 8.63
N ILE A 331 -64.36 -0.56 9.11
CA ILE A 331 -63.64 -1.65 9.75
C ILE A 331 -64.33 -2.04 11.07
N ASN A 332 -64.67 -1.05 11.90
CA ASN A 332 -65.31 -1.28 13.20
C ASN A 332 -66.70 -1.93 13.08
N GLU A 333 -67.47 -1.59 12.04
CA GLU A 333 -68.77 -2.23 11.76
C GLU A 333 -68.61 -3.74 11.49
N VAL A 334 -67.63 -4.12 10.68
CA VAL A 334 -67.36 -5.54 10.39
C VAL A 334 -66.84 -6.26 11.64
N LEU A 335 -65.94 -5.63 12.42
CA LEU A 335 -65.44 -6.19 13.68
C LEU A 335 -66.56 -6.44 14.70
N LEU A 336 -67.50 -5.49 14.82
CA LEU A 336 -68.66 -5.62 15.70
C LEU A 336 -69.56 -6.77 15.24
N THR A 337 -69.80 -6.88 13.93
CA THR A 337 -70.61 -7.94 13.33
C THR A 337 -70.01 -9.32 13.60
N ILE A 338 -68.70 -9.49 13.38
CA ILE A 338 -67.98 -10.74 13.69
C ILE A 338 -68.11 -11.07 15.19
N SER A 339 -67.98 -10.09 16.07
CA SER A 339 -68.10 -10.29 17.52
C SER A 339 -69.49 -10.76 17.92
N GLN A 340 -70.55 -10.17 17.36
CA GLN A 340 -71.93 -10.59 17.58
C GLN A 340 -72.20 -12.00 17.07
N LEU A 341 -71.70 -12.35 15.88
CA LEU A 341 -71.84 -13.69 15.32
C LEU A 341 -71.15 -14.75 16.19
N LYS A 342 -69.93 -14.49 16.66
CA LYS A 342 -69.22 -15.38 17.60
C LYS A 342 -69.97 -15.56 18.93
N MET A 343 -70.59 -14.50 19.46
CA MET A 343 -71.40 -14.60 20.67
C MET A 343 -72.62 -15.49 20.47
N ARG A 344 -73.30 -15.35 19.31
CA ARG A 344 -74.44 -16.20 18.95
C ARG A 344 -74.03 -17.66 18.76
N GLU A 345 -72.92 -17.92 18.09
CA GLU A 345 -72.36 -19.26 17.90
C GLU A 345 -72.07 -19.94 19.26
N ARG A 346 -71.48 -19.20 20.22
CA ARG A 346 -71.27 -19.69 21.59
C ARG A 346 -72.59 -19.97 22.32
N ALA A 347 -73.58 -19.09 22.17
CA ALA A 347 -74.89 -19.22 22.81
C ALA A 347 -75.72 -20.37 22.24
N ALA A 348 -75.55 -20.71 20.95
CA ALA A 348 -76.25 -21.81 20.30
C ALA A 348 -75.75 -23.21 20.75
N GLY A 349 -74.62 -23.28 21.46
CA GLY A 349 -73.95 -24.54 21.79
C GLY A 349 -73.30 -25.17 20.56
N LYS A 350 -72.23 -25.94 20.74
CA LYS A 350 -71.45 -26.60 19.67
C LYS A 350 -72.24 -27.73 18.97
N GLY A 351 -73.41 -27.42 18.39
CA GLY A 351 -74.38 -28.39 17.87
C GLY A 351 -74.95 -28.03 16.49
N TYR A 352 -74.12 -27.49 15.59
CA TYR A 352 -74.37 -27.48 14.15
C TYR A 352 -73.14 -27.97 13.39
#